data_AF-C2BG68-F1
#
_entry.id   AF-C2BG68-F1
#
_cell.length_a   1.000
_cell.length_b   1.000
_cell.length_c   1.000
_cell.angle_alpha   90.00
_cell.angle_beta   90.00
_cell.angle_gamma   90.00
#
_symmetry.space_group_name_H-M   'P 1'
#
loop_
_entity.id
_entity.type
_entity.pdbx_description
1 polymer ?
#
loop_
_entity_poly.entity_id
_entity_poly.type
_entity_poly.pdbx_seq_one_letter_code
_entity_poly.pdbx_strand_id
1 'polypeptide(L)'
;MRRLRKYLLATFFVALMLISTSCVKRRMAYLERKKLAKENTGKTMDTHTGVFYPENITDFSVDEYLKWYKDLKEPPHLQLASFENPKKLTNAEMVGDFEYLFKELKESYPFFGVLKRKYEVDFLKNHDAYLKKVRACKNDGEFIKVLNEVMADLHNYHAKIADSAYVDQTLKYYSQNWNQPSIYYEFLNLNRQVVRNRYGLEGVQSQSASASVKRKQEKKSKGDSKANISLEDHGDLAILKISQMGDMNNEKDQKVLDEFLRNKHMYKALVIDIRNNVGGNMEYWQSFLLPKLTKNPKQVINHMFFKDSAKTRLLLQDNTLNMENLSNVDITGIRLDHAEDLKDFAYYIKDTITINPDETKRDNGYEGPIFLLVDENVFSAAEGFASFIKHTEFATIVGTQTGGDGITLGVINSVLPNSGLVFTYTNTLGYDPSGEINEEDPTKPDIESASYRQSIETIENMIEN
;
A
#
# COMPACT_ATOMS: atom_id res chain seq x y z
N MET A 1 -46.92 26.55 40.05
CA MET A 1 -46.24 25.40 39.40
C MET A 1 -45.77 25.63 37.96
N ARG A 2 -46.51 26.33 37.08
CA ARG A 2 -46.11 26.54 35.66
C ARG A 2 -44.89 27.45 35.43
N ARG A 3 -44.64 28.45 36.29
CA ARG A 3 -43.46 29.32 36.21
C ARG A 3 -42.16 28.61 36.63
N LEU A 4 -42.18 27.80 37.70
CA LEU A 4 -41.01 27.05 38.18
C LEU A 4 -40.47 26.06 37.12
N ARG A 5 -41.36 25.38 36.39
CA ARG A 5 -40.99 24.47 35.28
C ARG A 5 -40.30 25.19 34.11
N LYS A 6 -40.66 26.45 33.82
CA LYS A 6 -39.99 27.24 32.76
C LYS A 6 -38.56 27.65 33.15
N TYR A 7 -38.33 28.01 34.42
CA TYR A 7 -36.99 28.34 34.90
C TYR A 7 -36.08 27.11 34.93
N LEU A 8 -36.58 25.94 35.36
CA LEU A 8 -35.84 24.68 35.33
C LEU A 8 -35.45 24.23 33.91
N LEU A 9 -36.36 24.37 32.94
CA LEU A 9 -36.05 24.09 31.53
C LEU A 9 -35.00 25.06 30.98
N ALA A 10 -35.12 26.36 31.28
CA ALA A 10 -34.17 27.38 30.85
C ALA A 10 -32.77 27.16 31.46
N THR A 11 -32.68 26.81 32.74
CA THR A 11 -31.39 26.47 33.37
C THR A 11 -30.78 25.20 32.80
N PHE A 12 -31.59 24.21 32.41
CA PHE A 12 -31.12 22.99 31.76
C PHE A 12 -30.58 23.26 30.34
N PHE A 13 -31.27 24.10 29.56
CA PHE A 13 -30.81 24.54 28.23
C PHE A 13 -29.56 25.41 28.30
N VAL A 14 -29.44 26.31 29.29
CA VAL A 14 -28.23 27.10 29.51
C VAL A 14 -27.07 26.21 29.97
N ALA A 15 -27.31 25.20 30.81
CA ALA A 15 -26.30 24.20 31.16
C ALA A 15 -25.85 23.40 29.91
N LEU A 16 -26.76 22.95 29.05
CA LEU A 16 -26.42 22.28 27.78
C LEU A 16 -25.64 23.18 26.81
N MET A 17 -26.01 24.47 26.73
CA MET A 17 -25.27 25.46 25.94
C MET A 17 -23.87 25.72 26.51
N LEU A 18 -23.70 25.73 27.83
CA LEU A 18 -22.41 25.89 28.49
C LEU A 18 -21.50 24.67 28.27
N ILE A 19 -22.05 23.45 28.30
CA ILE A 19 -21.32 22.20 28.03
C ILE A 19 -20.88 22.10 26.56
N SER A 20 -21.59 22.76 25.64
CA SER A 20 -21.23 22.83 24.22
C SER A 20 -20.27 23.96 23.86
N THR A 21 -19.87 24.81 24.82
CA THR A 21 -18.85 25.85 24.57
C THR A 21 -17.47 25.25 24.32
N SER A 22 -16.70 25.88 23.43
CA SER A 22 -15.34 25.41 23.08
C SER A 22 -14.38 25.39 24.29
N CYS A 23 -14.63 26.20 25.32
CA CYS A 23 -13.82 26.22 26.55
C CYS A 23 -14.12 25.03 27.46
N VAL A 24 -15.38 24.62 27.61
CA VAL A 24 -15.75 23.45 28.43
C VAL A 24 -15.31 22.17 27.75
N LYS A 25 -15.46 22.05 26.41
CA LYS A 25 -14.90 20.93 25.64
C LYS A 25 -13.37 20.83 25.78
N ARG A 26 -12.65 21.96 25.65
CA ARG A 26 -11.19 21.99 25.85
C ARG A 26 -10.78 21.59 27.26
N ARG A 27 -11.52 22.02 28.29
CA ARG A 27 -11.26 21.64 29.68
C ARG A 27 -11.56 20.16 29.95
N MET A 28 -12.62 19.60 29.37
CA MET A 28 -12.93 18.17 29.45
C MET A 28 -11.83 17.34 28.78
N ALA A 29 -11.42 17.70 27.56
CA ALA A 29 -10.31 17.05 26.85
C ALA A 29 -8.97 17.18 27.62
N TYR A 30 -8.74 18.30 28.30
CA TYR A 30 -7.57 18.47 29.18
C TYR A 30 -7.63 17.57 30.43
N LEU A 31 -8.80 17.41 31.05
CA LEU A 31 -8.98 16.53 32.20
C LEU A 31 -8.90 15.05 31.82
N GLU A 32 -9.48 14.65 30.68
CA GLU A 32 -9.26 13.33 30.10
C GLU A 32 -7.78 13.09 29.83
N ARG A 33 -7.05 14.04 29.23
CA ARG A 33 -5.60 13.92 29.06
C ARG A 33 -4.85 13.71 30.35
N LYS A 34 -5.17 14.47 31.42
CA LYS A 34 -4.49 14.31 32.71
C LYS A 34 -4.81 12.95 33.35
N LYS A 35 -5.99 12.38 33.07
CA LYS A 35 -6.36 11.02 33.47
C LYS A 35 -5.59 9.98 32.65
N LEU A 36 -5.62 10.08 31.32
CA LEU A 36 -4.91 9.17 30.39
C LEU A 36 -3.40 9.20 30.62
N ALA A 37 -2.78 10.37 30.75
CA ALA A 37 -1.35 10.52 31.03
C ALA A 37 -0.94 9.99 32.42
N LYS A 38 -1.88 9.95 33.38
CA LYS A 38 -1.67 9.35 34.69
C LYS A 38 -1.92 7.84 34.70
N GLU A 39 -2.76 7.34 33.80
CA GLU A 39 -2.96 5.91 33.53
C GLU A 39 -1.84 5.33 32.66
N ASN A 40 -1.16 6.18 31.86
CA ASN A 40 -0.06 5.80 30.95
C ASN A 40 1.35 5.80 31.60
N THR A 41 1.46 5.69 32.92
CA THR A 41 2.74 5.89 33.64
C THR A 41 3.67 4.67 33.71
N GLY A 42 3.63 3.74 32.76
CA GLY A 42 4.62 2.66 32.70
C GLY A 42 4.18 1.47 31.83
N LYS A 43 5.13 0.55 31.55
CA LYS A 43 4.95 -0.73 30.84
C LYS A 43 3.87 -1.61 31.49
N THR A 44 2.59 -1.26 31.39
CA THR A 44 1.50 -2.13 31.85
C THR A 44 1.01 -2.97 30.69
N MET A 45 1.70 -4.10 30.50
CA MET A 45 1.20 -5.28 29.79
C MET A 45 0.08 -5.92 30.61
N ASP A 46 -1.05 -5.25 30.78
CA ASP A 46 -2.21 -5.98 31.28
C ASP A 46 -3.06 -6.42 30.09
N THR A 47 -2.70 -7.58 29.55
CA THR A 47 -3.48 -8.31 28.53
C THR A 47 -4.91 -8.59 29.00
N HIS A 48 -5.23 -8.37 30.28
CA HIS A 48 -6.55 -8.51 30.88
C HIS A 48 -7.36 -7.20 30.92
N THR A 49 -6.76 -6.04 30.65
CA THR A 49 -7.48 -4.75 30.74
C THR A 49 -8.36 -4.46 29.52
N GLY A 50 -8.16 -5.17 28.41
CA GLY A 50 -8.93 -4.97 27.17
C GLY A 50 -8.73 -3.60 26.51
N VAL A 51 -7.82 -2.75 27.03
CA VAL A 51 -7.57 -1.38 26.54
C VAL A 51 -6.08 -1.23 26.19
N PHE A 52 -5.77 -0.63 25.04
CA PHE A 52 -4.41 -0.35 24.58
C PHE A 52 -4.24 1.11 24.17
N TYR A 53 -3.14 1.72 24.56
CA TYR A 53 -2.77 3.08 24.15
C TYR A 53 -1.82 2.98 22.96
N PRO A 54 -2.20 3.49 21.76
CA PRO A 54 -1.36 3.39 20.57
C PRO A 54 0.04 3.97 20.74
N GLU A 55 0.22 4.97 21.61
CA GLU A 55 1.55 5.55 21.90
C GLU A 55 2.55 4.55 22.48
N ASN A 56 2.06 3.51 23.16
CA ASN A 56 2.94 2.57 23.83
C ASN A 56 3.64 1.65 22.85
N ILE A 57 3.19 1.57 21.58
CA ILE A 57 3.80 0.71 20.56
C ILE A 57 5.28 1.02 20.32
N THR A 58 5.71 2.26 20.52
CA THR A 58 7.11 2.66 20.35
C THR A 58 8.03 2.17 21.48
N ASP A 59 7.46 1.70 22.59
CA ASP A 59 8.22 1.16 23.72
C ASP A 59 8.54 -0.34 23.54
N PHE A 60 7.98 -0.98 22.51
CA PHE A 60 8.18 -2.39 22.20
C PHE A 60 9.31 -2.53 21.17
N SER A 61 10.28 -3.39 21.48
CA SER A 61 11.04 -4.06 20.43
C SER A 61 10.12 -4.96 19.59
N VAL A 62 10.55 -5.33 18.38
CA VAL A 62 9.81 -6.25 17.51
C VAL A 62 9.48 -7.56 18.25
N ASP A 63 10.42 -8.12 19.00
CA ASP A 63 10.21 -9.37 19.74
C ASP A 63 9.21 -9.21 20.89
N GLU A 64 9.29 -8.10 21.65
CA GLU A 64 8.29 -7.78 22.68
C GLU A 64 6.90 -7.60 22.08
N TYR A 65 6.79 -6.91 20.94
CA TYR A 65 5.53 -6.73 20.23
C TYR A 65 4.96 -8.06 19.76
N LEU A 66 5.76 -8.90 19.11
CA LEU A 66 5.31 -10.19 18.59
C LEU A 66 4.88 -11.14 19.69
N LYS A 67 5.58 -11.13 20.83
CA LYS A 67 5.16 -11.88 22.01
C LYS A 67 3.80 -11.40 22.51
N TRP A 68 3.65 -10.09 22.69
CA TRP A 68 2.38 -9.49 23.11
C TRP A 68 1.24 -9.80 22.14
N TYR A 69 1.47 -9.63 20.84
CA TYR A 69 0.49 -9.88 19.78
C TYR A 69 0.01 -11.34 19.76
N LYS A 70 0.92 -12.31 19.91
CA LYS A 70 0.59 -13.74 19.94
C LYS A 70 -0.27 -14.15 21.14
N ASP A 71 -0.19 -13.39 22.24
CA ASP A 71 -0.99 -13.63 23.44
C ASP A 71 -2.41 -13.03 23.33
N LEU A 72 -2.70 -12.22 22.29
CA LEU A 72 -4.03 -11.62 22.08
C LEU A 72 -5.03 -12.65 21.56
N LYS A 73 -6.22 -12.69 22.18
CA LYS A 73 -7.38 -13.45 21.67
C LYS A 73 -8.26 -12.66 20.71
N GLU A 74 -8.26 -11.34 20.89
CA GLU A 74 -8.99 -10.37 20.10
C GLU A 74 -8.22 -9.04 20.16
N PRO A 75 -8.41 -8.12 19.20
CA PRO A 75 -7.69 -6.86 19.23
C PRO A 75 -8.20 -6.01 20.42
N PRO A 76 -7.31 -5.44 21.25
CA PRO A 76 -7.71 -4.59 22.36
C PRO A 76 -8.46 -3.34 21.87
N HIS A 77 -9.32 -2.80 22.73
CA HIS A 77 -9.94 -1.51 22.50
C HIS A 77 -8.89 -0.40 22.57
N LEU A 78 -8.72 0.37 21.49
CA LEU A 78 -7.74 1.44 21.46
C LEU A 78 -8.26 2.66 22.23
N GLN A 79 -7.42 3.23 23.08
CA GLN A 79 -7.75 4.49 23.75
C GLN A 79 -7.37 5.67 22.84
N LEU A 80 -8.37 6.21 22.14
CA LEU A 80 -8.22 7.26 21.13
C LEU A 80 -8.80 8.58 21.64
N ALA A 81 -7.97 9.45 22.23
CA ALA A 81 -8.39 10.82 22.57
C ALA A 81 -8.58 11.66 21.29
N SER A 82 -9.50 12.62 21.24
CA SER A 82 -9.70 13.46 20.04
C SER A 82 -8.39 14.07 19.54
N PHE A 83 -8.26 14.22 18.21
CA PHE A 83 -7.09 14.87 17.65
C PHE A 83 -7.04 16.36 18.01
N GLU A 84 -5.83 16.90 18.05
CA GLU A 84 -5.54 18.30 18.31
C GLU A 84 -4.68 18.89 17.19
N ASN A 85 -4.47 20.21 17.23
CA ASN A 85 -3.51 20.82 16.31
C ASN A 85 -2.11 20.23 16.54
N PRO A 86 -1.34 19.99 15.46
CA PRO A 86 0.03 19.50 15.60
C PRO A 86 0.88 20.50 16.38
N LYS A 87 1.77 19.99 17.25
CA LYS A 87 2.71 20.84 17.98
C LYS A 87 3.65 21.53 16.99
N LYS A 88 4.16 22.71 17.37
CA LYS A 88 5.25 23.35 16.63
C LYS A 88 6.54 22.59 16.89
N LEU A 89 7.17 22.09 15.84
CA LEU A 89 8.44 21.37 15.92
C LEU A 89 9.60 22.31 16.24
N THR A 90 10.47 21.85 17.13
CA THR A 90 11.80 22.41 17.36
C THR A 90 12.79 21.91 16.30
N ASN A 91 13.92 22.58 16.15
CA ASN A 91 14.97 22.13 15.25
C ASN A 91 15.52 20.75 15.63
N ALA A 92 15.66 20.47 16.93
CA ALA A 92 16.11 19.18 17.43
C ALA A 92 15.13 18.05 17.07
N GLU A 93 13.81 18.30 17.14
CA GLU A 93 12.79 17.33 16.74
C GLU A 93 12.78 17.08 15.22
N MET A 94 12.96 18.13 14.41
CA MET A 94 13.09 17.98 12.95
C MET A 94 14.33 17.16 12.58
N VAL A 95 15.46 17.40 13.25
CA VAL A 95 16.68 16.58 13.09
C VAL A 95 16.43 15.15 13.53
N GLY A 96 15.79 14.92 14.69
CA GLY A 96 15.48 13.58 15.18
C GLY A 96 14.59 12.78 14.23
N ASP A 97 13.60 13.43 13.63
CA ASP A 97 12.74 12.81 12.61
C ASP A 97 13.50 12.47 11.32
N PHE A 98 14.39 13.36 10.86
CA PHE A 98 15.23 13.09 9.69
C PHE A 98 16.18 11.91 9.94
N GLU A 99 16.85 11.87 11.09
CA GLU A 99 17.76 10.77 11.45
C GLU A 99 17.02 9.43 11.55
N TYR A 100 15.78 9.45 12.08
CA TYR A 100 14.91 8.27 12.09
C TYR A 100 14.59 7.78 10.67
N LEU A 101 14.11 8.68 9.80
CA LEU A 101 13.80 8.38 8.40
C LEU A 101 15.01 7.79 7.68
N PHE A 102 16.17 8.44 7.82
CA PHE A 102 17.38 8.04 7.12
C PHE A 102 17.89 6.68 7.60
N LYS A 103 17.87 6.44 8.92
CA LYS A 103 18.21 5.14 9.50
C LYS A 103 17.30 4.05 8.96
N GLU A 104 15.99 4.28 8.94
CA GLU A 104 15.02 3.28 8.49
C GLU A 104 15.21 2.92 7.01
N LEU A 105 15.36 3.92 6.14
CA LEU A 105 15.66 3.72 4.73
C LEU A 105 16.99 2.98 4.55
N LYS A 106 18.04 3.35 5.29
CA LYS A 106 19.33 2.65 5.23
C LYS A 106 19.20 1.15 5.54
N GLU A 107 18.41 0.82 6.56
CA GLU A 107 18.20 -0.56 7.03
C GLU A 107 17.25 -1.36 6.12
N SER A 108 16.29 -0.71 5.44
CA SER A 108 15.19 -1.42 4.77
C SER A 108 15.02 -1.17 3.28
N TYR A 109 15.44 -0.02 2.75
CA TYR A 109 15.21 0.33 1.34
C TYR A 109 16.15 -0.48 0.43
N PRO A 110 15.62 -1.15 -0.62
CA PRO A 110 16.38 -2.13 -1.38
C PRO A 110 17.21 -1.55 -2.54
N PHE A 111 16.87 -0.35 -3.04
CA PHE A 111 17.33 0.09 -4.37
C PHE A 111 18.53 1.05 -4.38
N PHE A 112 19.38 1.06 -3.35
CA PHE A 112 20.55 1.96 -3.35
C PHE A 112 21.56 1.65 -4.48
N GLY A 113 21.66 0.39 -4.93
CA GLY A 113 22.47 0.01 -6.09
C GLY A 113 21.90 0.60 -7.39
N VAL A 114 20.60 0.40 -7.60
CA VAL A 114 19.82 0.96 -8.71
C VAL A 114 19.99 2.48 -8.79
N LEU A 115 19.87 3.18 -7.66
CA LEU A 115 20.02 4.65 -7.60
C LEU A 115 21.38 5.13 -8.15
N LYS A 116 22.45 4.40 -7.84
CA LYS A 116 23.78 4.75 -8.33
C LYS A 116 23.93 4.49 -9.82
N ARG A 117 23.39 3.37 -10.31
CA ARG A 117 23.50 2.98 -11.72
C ARG A 117 22.63 3.83 -12.64
N LYS A 118 21.37 4.06 -12.28
CA LYS A 118 20.36 4.71 -13.13
C LYS A 118 20.35 6.23 -13.01
N TYR A 119 20.66 6.76 -11.82
CA TYR A 119 20.50 8.19 -11.53
C TYR A 119 21.77 8.87 -11.00
N GLU A 120 22.88 8.14 -10.88
CA GLU A 120 24.14 8.63 -10.31
C GLU A 120 23.99 9.18 -8.87
N VAL A 121 22.98 8.69 -8.13
CA VAL A 121 22.67 9.12 -6.76
C VAL A 121 23.28 8.18 -5.73
N ASP A 122 24.24 8.68 -4.93
CA ASP A 122 24.72 7.99 -3.73
C ASP A 122 23.96 8.49 -2.49
N PHE A 123 22.70 8.07 -2.36
CA PHE A 123 21.76 8.53 -1.33
C PHE A 123 22.37 8.49 0.08
N LEU A 124 23.08 7.40 0.40
CA LEU A 124 23.69 7.22 1.72
C LEU A 124 24.81 8.24 2.01
N LYS A 125 25.56 8.67 1.00
CA LYS A 125 26.60 9.71 1.15
C LYS A 125 26.02 11.12 1.30
N ASN A 126 24.80 11.34 0.84
CA ASN A 126 24.14 12.65 0.90
C ASN A 126 23.59 13.00 2.28
N HIS A 127 23.72 12.12 3.28
CA HIS A 127 23.27 12.31 4.66
C HIS A 127 23.52 13.74 5.19
N ASP A 128 24.78 14.17 5.21
CA ASP A 128 25.17 15.45 5.82
C ASP A 128 24.64 16.65 5.03
N ALA A 129 24.46 16.50 3.72
CA ALA A 129 23.85 17.52 2.87
C ALA A 129 22.36 17.66 3.18
N TYR A 130 21.63 16.56 3.34
CA TYR A 130 20.23 16.56 3.75
C TYR A 130 20.07 17.11 5.18
N LEU A 131 20.89 16.65 6.12
CA LEU A 131 20.89 17.12 7.50
C LEU A 131 21.13 18.63 7.60
N LYS A 132 22.02 19.18 6.77
CA LYS A 132 22.24 20.63 6.68
C LYS A 132 20.99 21.37 6.23
N LYS A 133 20.24 20.85 5.25
CA LYS A 133 18.95 21.44 4.83
C LYS A 133 17.93 21.40 5.98
N VAL A 134 17.82 20.26 6.67
CA VAL A 134 16.90 20.08 7.82
C VAL A 134 17.24 21.06 8.96
N ARG A 135 18.52 21.23 9.29
CA ARG A 135 18.97 22.18 10.31
C ARG A 135 18.64 23.64 9.97
N ALA A 136 18.51 23.97 8.69
CA ALA A 136 18.16 25.31 8.24
C ALA A 136 16.64 25.61 8.30
N CYS A 137 15.79 24.59 8.45
CA CYS A 137 14.35 24.75 8.51
C CYS A 137 13.91 25.53 9.76
N LYS A 138 13.02 26.51 9.54
CA LYS A 138 12.48 27.39 10.60
C LYS A 138 11.07 27.02 11.03
N ASN A 139 10.38 26.24 10.21
CA ASN A 139 8.99 25.86 10.41
C ASN A 139 8.69 24.51 9.76
N ASP A 140 7.52 23.99 10.10
CA ASP A 140 7.03 22.68 9.70
C ASP A 140 6.87 22.55 8.17
N GLY A 141 6.43 23.61 7.48
CA GLY A 141 6.29 23.60 6.02
C GLY A 141 7.63 23.50 5.28
N GLU A 142 8.64 24.22 5.73
CA GLU A 142 10.02 24.10 5.21
C GLU A 142 10.57 22.68 5.45
N PHE A 143 10.31 22.10 6.63
CA PHE A 143 10.74 20.74 6.94
C PHE A 143 10.08 19.69 6.05
N ILE A 144 8.76 19.74 5.88
CA ILE A 144 8.02 18.83 4.98
C ILE A 144 8.55 18.96 3.55
N LYS A 145 8.85 20.17 3.07
CA LYS A 145 9.44 20.38 1.75
C LYS A 145 10.80 19.67 1.64
N VAL A 146 11.69 19.85 2.62
CA VAL A 146 13.01 19.19 2.64
C VAL A 146 12.86 17.67 2.68
N LEU A 147 11.93 17.12 3.47
CA LEU A 147 11.71 15.68 3.49
C LEU A 147 11.19 15.15 2.15
N ASN A 148 10.30 15.89 1.46
CA ASN A 148 9.87 15.51 0.11
C ASN A 148 11.04 15.56 -0.89
N GLU A 149 11.95 16.53 -0.79
CA GLU A 149 13.18 16.55 -1.59
C GLU A 149 14.06 15.32 -1.31
N VAL A 150 14.23 14.96 -0.04
CA VAL A 150 14.99 13.75 0.35
C VAL A 150 14.35 12.49 -0.22
N MET A 151 13.03 12.31 -0.07
CA MET A 151 12.33 11.14 -0.60
C MET A 151 12.35 11.09 -2.14
N ALA A 152 12.33 12.25 -2.81
CA ALA A 152 12.38 12.33 -4.27
C ALA A 152 13.72 11.82 -4.85
N ASP A 153 14.83 11.96 -4.13
CA ASP A 153 16.15 11.41 -4.52
C ASP A 153 16.17 9.86 -4.53
N LEU A 154 15.11 9.20 -4.04
CA LEU A 154 14.91 7.75 -4.16
C LEU A 154 14.28 7.34 -5.50
N HIS A 155 13.82 8.29 -6.33
CA HIS A 155 13.31 8.04 -7.69
C HIS A 155 12.29 6.89 -7.82
N ASN A 156 11.49 6.67 -6.78
CA ASN A 156 10.57 5.54 -6.69
C ASN A 156 9.20 6.02 -6.20
N TYR A 157 8.11 5.65 -6.90
CA TYR A 157 6.77 6.18 -6.58
C TYR A 157 6.15 5.62 -5.30
N HIS A 158 6.65 4.48 -4.77
CA HIS A 158 6.28 4.03 -3.43
C HIS A 158 7.00 4.82 -2.33
N ALA A 159 8.10 5.50 -2.63
CA ALA A 159 8.91 6.25 -1.68
C ALA A 159 8.48 7.72 -1.56
N LYS A 160 7.65 8.06 -0.56
CA LYS A 160 7.13 9.44 -0.38
C LYS A 160 6.71 9.76 1.05
N ILE A 161 6.55 11.06 1.33
CA ILE A 161 5.76 11.50 2.48
C ILE A 161 4.28 11.40 2.12
N ALA A 162 3.51 10.65 2.92
CA ALA A 162 2.10 10.40 2.66
C ALA A 162 1.23 11.62 2.95
N ASP A 163 0.21 11.82 2.11
CA ASP A 163 -0.84 12.81 2.33
C ASP A 163 -1.94 12.29 3.28
N SER A 164 -2.84 13.19 3.67
CA SER A 164 -3.92 12.86 4.60
C SER A 164 -4.90 11.82 4.06
N ALA A 165 -5.15 11.79 2.76
CA ALA A 165 -6.13 10.88 2.16
C ALA A 165 -5.59 9.45 2.17
N TYR A 166 -4.31 9.29 1.84
CA TYR A 166 -3.61 8.02 1.93
C TYR A 166 -3.60 7.48 3.36
N VAL A 167 -3.18 8.30 4.34
CA VAL A 167 -3.13 7.86 5.75
C VAL A 167 -4.51 7.45 6.27
N ASP A 168 -5.55 8.23 5.98
CA ASP A 168 -6.93 7.89 6.37
C ASP A 168 -7.41 6.58 5.73
N GLN A 169 -7.13 6.37 4.45
CA GLN A 169 -7.50 5.15 3.74
C GLN A 169 -6.75 3.92 4.27
N THR A 170 -5.43 4.02 4.45
CA THR A 170 -4.60 2.94 4.99
C THR A 170 -5.03 2.58 6.40
N LEU A 171 -5.30 3.57 7.26
CA LEU A 171 -5.80 3.36 8.62
C LEU A 171 -7.11 2.57 8.65
N LYS A 172 -8.04 2.89 7.74
CA LYS A 172 -9.33 2.17 7.62
C LYS A 172 -9.13 0.75 7.12
N TYR A 173 -8.29 0.55 6.11
CA TYR A 173 -7.97 -0.76 5.57
C TYR A 173 -7.32 -1.66 6.62
N TYR A 174 -6.31 -1.15 7.34
CA TYR A 174 -5.61 -1.92 8.37
C TYR A 174 -6.47 -2.27 9.58
N SER A 175 -7.52 -1.49 9.87
CA SER A 175 -8.47 -1.82 10.94
C SER A 175 -9.21 -3.16 10.74
N GLN A 176 -9.24 -3.66 9.51
CA GLN A 176 -9.90 -4.91 9.11
C GLN A 176 -8.93 -6.10 9.05
N ASN A 177 -7.62 -5.86 9.13
CA ASN A 177 -6.57 -6.84 8.84
C ASN A 177 -5.65 -7.07 10.06
N TRP A 178 -6.21 -7.04 11.27
CA TRP A 178 -5.44 -7.23 12.51
C TRP A 178 -4.84 -8.63 12.64
N ASN A 179 -5.28 -9.60 11.84
CA ASN A 179 -4.78 -10.97 11.79
C ASN A 179 -3.35 -11.09 11.23
N GLN A 180 -2.82 -10.02 10.61
CA GLN A 180 -1.44 -9.94 10.18
C GLN A 180 -0.62 -9.07 11.15
N PRO A 181 0.44 -9.60 11.78
CA PRO A 181 1.21 -8.89 12.81
C PRO A 181 1.90 -7.63 12.28
N SER A 182 2.41 -7.66 11.05
CA SER A 182 3.04 -6.48 10.41
C SER A 182 2.02 -5.36 10.19
N ILE A 183 0.87 -5.68 9.60
CA ILE A 183 -0.22 -4.74 9.37
C ILE A 183 -0.74 -4.16 10.68
N TYR A 184 -0.94 -5.00 11.69
CA TYR A 184 -1.42 -4.52 12.99
C TYR A 184 -0.40 -3.62 13.69
N TYR A 185 0.90 -3.88 13.54
CA TYR A 185 1.96 -3.01 14.07
C TYR A 185 1.91 -1.61 13.44
N GLU A 186 1.73 -1.55 12.11
CA GLU A 186 1.58 -0.28 11.40
C GLU A 186 0.27 0.41 11.77
N PHE A 187 -0.84 -0.33 11.88
CA PHE A 187 -2.13 0.19 12.33
C PHE A 187 -2.06 0.89 13.69
N LEU A 188 -1.35 0.30 14.66
CA LEU A 188 -1.13 0.91 15.97
C LEU A 188 -0.31 2.19 15.84
N ASN A 189 0.76 2.17 15.05
CA ASN A 189 1.59 3.37 14.81
C ASN A 189 0.81 4.50 14.14
N LEU A 190 -0.01 4.20 13.12
CA LEU A 190 -0.85 5.18 12.43
C LEU A 190 -1.96 5.75 13.33
N ASN A 191 -2.40 5.01 14.36
CA ASN A 191 -3.37 5.49 15.36
C ASN A 191 -2.77 6.34 16.49
N ARG A 192 -1.44 6.51 16.54
CA ARG A 192 -0.80 7.37 17.54
C ARG A 192 -1.33 8.80 17.45
N GLN A 193 -1.51 9.44 18.60
CA GLN A 193 -1.97 10.82 18.73
C GLN A 193 -1.11 11.77 17.90
N VAL A 194 0.21 11.54 17.80
CA VAL A 194 1.09 12.40 16.99
C VAL A 194 0.69 12.39 15.50
N VAL A 195 0.30 11.23 14.95
CA VAL A 195 -0.18 11.08 13.57
C VAL A 195 -1.58 11.67 13.42
N ARG A 196 -2.46 11.36 14.36
CA ARG A 196 -3.83 11.86 14.37
C ARG A 196 -3.88 13.39 14.44
N ASN A 197 -3.00 14.01 15.21
CA ASN A 197 -2.82 15.46 15.25
C ASN A 197 -2.28 16.01 13.93
N ARG A 198 -1.31 15.31 13.31
CA ARG A 198 -0.70 15.70 12.03
C ARG A 198 -1.74 15.78 10.91
N TYR A 199 -2.61 14.79 10.82
CA TYR A 199 -3.54 14.62 9.70
C TYR A 199 -4.99 14.99 10.03
N GLY A 200 -5.30 15.34 11.27
CA GLY A 200 -6.66 15.69 11.69
C GLY A 200 -7.60 14.48 11.71
N LEU A 201 -7.12 13.33 12.17
CA LEU A 201 -7.85 12.05 12.13
C LEU A 201 -8.37 11.66 13.50
N GLU A 202 -9.63 11.22 13.60
CA GLU A 202 -10.19 10.73 14.87
C GLU A 202 -9.53 9.43 15.35
N GLY A 203 -8.94 8.65 14.43
CA GLY A 203 -8.45 7.30 14.70
C GLY A 203 -9.53 6.25 14.46
N VAL A 204 -9.12 4.99 14.39
CA VAL A 204 -9.98 3.87 14.03
C VAL A 204 -9.75 2.71 15.00
N GLN A 205 -10.83 2.07 15.45
CA GLN A 205 -10.77 0.83 16.23
C GLN A 205 -10.60 -0.37 15.31
N SER A 206 -9.89 -1.40 15.75
CA SER A 206 -9.86 -2.69 15.04
C SER A 206 -11.24 -3.33 15.01
N GLN A 207 -11.58 -4.04 13.93
CA GLN A 207 -12.80 -4.83 13.86
C GLN A 207 -12.57 -6.23 14.46
N SER A 208 -13.45 -6.69 15.36
CA SER A 208 -13.33 -8.03 15.97
C SER A 208 -13.80 -9.14 15.00
N ALA A 209 -13.08 -10.26 15.00
CA ALA A 209 -13.24 -11.35 14.03
C ALA A 209 -14.52 -12.23 14.20
N SER A 210 -15.51 -11.81 15.01
CA SER A 210 -16.74 -12.60 15.21
C SER A 210 -17.76 -12.47 14.07
N ALA A 211 -17.51 -11.60 13.10
CA ALA A 211 -18.14 -11.74 11.78
C ALA A 211 -17.31 -12.74 10.97
N SER A 212 -17.80 -13.98 10.87
CA SER A 212 -17.53 -14.81 9.71
C SER A 212 -17.59 -13.90 8.48
N VAL A 213 -16.55 -13.91 7.65
CA VAL A 213 -16.39 -13.05 6.47
C VAL A 213 -17.45 -13.41 5.43
N LYS A 214 -18.70 -13.05 5.71
CA LYS A 214 -19.55 -12.45 4.70
C LYS A 214 -19.02 -11.04 4.63
N ARG A 215 -18.37 -10.69 3.52
CA ARG A 215 -18.12 -9.32 3.09
C ARG A 215 -19.44 -8.55 3.22
N LYS A 216 -19.70 -8.00 4.40
CA LYS A 216 -20.86 -7.16 4.64
C LYS A 216 -20.39 -5.84 4.08
N GLN A 217 -20.71 -5.64 2.80
CA GLN A 217 -20.58 -4.37 2.10
C GLN A 217 -20.91 -3.28 3.12
N GLU A 218 -19.90 -2.53 3.55
CA GLU A 218 -20.17 -1.22 4.08
C GLU A 218 -20.97 -0.54 2.98
N LYS A 219 -22.22 -0.22 3.27
CA LYS A 219 -22.98 0.73 2.50
C LYS A 219 -22.22 2.04 2.58
N LYS A 220 -21.20 2.21 1.73
CA LYS A 220 -20.89 3.51 1.18
C LYS A 220 -22.21 4.09 0.72
N SER A 221 -22.39 5.36 1.03
CA SER A 221 -23.45 6.18 0.44
C SER A 221 -23.64 5.77 -1.03
N LYS A 222 -24.90 5.70 -1.47
CA LYS A 222 -25.30 5.55 -2.87
C LYS A 222 -24.79 6.73 -3.70
N GLY A 223 -23.47 6.87 -3.83
CA GLY A 223 -22.80 7.61 -4.86
C GLY A 223 -22.56 6.65 -6.00
N ASP A 224 -22.94 7.08 -7.19
CA ASP A 224 -22.97 6.30 -8.42
C ASP A 224 -21.54 6.02 -8.94
N SER A 225 -20.71 5.31 -8.15
CA SER A 225 -19.33 5.02 -8.56
C SER A 225 -19.34 4.07 -9.75
N LYS A 226 -18.82 4.53 -10.90
CA LYS A 226 -18.70 3.73 -12.13
C LYS A 226 -17.88 2.45 -11.88
N ALA A 227 -18.04 1.46 -12.74
CA ALA A 227 -17.16 0.28 -12.75
C ALA A 227 -15.71 0.72 -12.98
N ASN A 228 -14.76 -0.04 -12.43
CA ASN A 228 -13.32 0.21 -12.62
C ASN A 228 -12.82 -0.30 -13.99
N ILE A 229 -13.50 -1.33 -14.51
CA ILE A 229 -13.35 -1.83 -15.87
C ILE A 229 -14.47 -1.32 -16.77
N SER A 230 -14.15 -1.00 -18.03
CA SER A 230 -15.12 -0.70 -19.08
C SER A 230 -14.86 -1.55 -20.32
N LEU A 231 -15.93 -1.91 -21.04
CA LEU A 231 -15.88 -2.58 -22.33
C LEU A 231 -16.23 -1.58 -23.43
N GLU A 232 -15.37 -1.48 -24.43
CA GLU A 232 -15.58 -0.71 -25.66
C GLU A 232 -15.54 -1.67 -26.87
N ASP A 233 -16.49 -1.50 -27.78
CA ASP A 233 -16.51 -2.17 -29.08
C ASP A 233 -15.80 -1.27 -30.09
N HIS A 234 -14.73 -1.81 -30.69
CA HIS A 234 -13.96 -1.14 -31.73
C HIS A 234 -13.87 -2.04 -32.97
N GLY A 235 -15.02 -2.32 -33.57
CA GLY A 235 -15.13 -3.13 -34.78
C GLY A 235 -14.81 -4.59 -34.49
N ASP A 236 -13.70 -5.10 -35.02
CA ASP A 236 -13.27 -6.48 -34.76
C ASP A 236 -12.60 -6.67 -33.39
N LEU A 237 -12.39 -5.59 -32.62
CA LEU A 237 -11.72 -5.59 -31.33
C LEU A 237 -12.70 -5.36 -30.18
N ALA A 238 -12.56 -6.16 -29.12
CA ALA A 238 -13.08 -5.78 -27.80
C ALA A 238 -11.98 -5.12 -26.99
N ILE A 239 -12.25 -3.96 -26.39
CA ILE A 239 -11.30 -3.26 -25.54
C ILE A 239 -11.80 -3.26 -24.10
N LEU A 240 -11.11 -3.99 -23.22
CA LEU A 240 -11.30 -3.96 -21.78
C LEU A 240 -10.32 -2.98 -21.15
N LYS A 241 -10.80 -1.77 -20.83
CA LYS A 241 -10.00 -0.76 -20.14
C LYS A 241 -10.14 -0.89 -18.62
N ILE A 242 -9.01 -0.99 -17.92
CA ILE A 242 -8.95 -1.18 -16.46
C ILE A 242 -8.22 -0.01 -15.83
N SER A 243 -8.94 0.82 -15.08
CA SER A 243 -8.40 2.09 -14.55
C SER A 243 -7.46 1.92 -13.35
N GLN A 244 -7.68 0.88 -12.54
CA GLN A 244 -6.91 0.58 -11.34
C GLN A 244 -6.89 -0.93 -11.07
N MET A 245 -5.88 -1.44 -10.38
CA MET A 245 -5.96 -2.78 -9.77
C MET A 245 -6.83 -2.70 -8.51
N GLY A 246 -8.14 -2.83 -8.69
CA GLY A 246 -9.16 -2.56 -7.67
C GLY A 246 -9.48 -3.75 -6.76
N ASP A 247 -10.64 -3.71 -6.08
CA ASP A 247 -11.13 -4.86 -5.31
C ASP A 247 -11.59 -5.99 -6.24
N MET A 248 -11.02 -7.18 -6.07
CA MET A 248 -11.33 -8.41 -6.82
C MET A 248 -12.81 -8.84 -6.76
N ASN A 249 -13.58 -8.38 -5.79
CA ASN A 249 -15.00 -8.77 -5.59
C ASN A 249 -15.97 -7.63 -5.92
N ASN A 250 -15.67 -6.86 -6.97
CA ASN A 250 -16.54 -5.80 -7.46
C ASN A 250 -17.61 -6.36 -8.41
N GLU A 251 -18.87 -6.39 -7.97
CA GLU A 251 -20.00 -6.88 -8.78
C GLU A 251 -20.20 -6.09 -10.09
N LYS A 252 -19.84 -4.81 -10.14
CA LYS A 252 -19.97 -4.00 -11.37
C LYS A 252 -18.92 -4.42 -12.40
N ASP A 253 -17.69 -4.66 -11.94
CA ASP A 253 -16.62 -5.14 -12.81
C ASP A 253 -16.91 -6.55 -13.32
N GLN A 254 -17.43 -7.43 -12.45
CA GLN A 254 -17.86 -8.78 -12.85
C GLN A 254 -18.91 -8.74 -13.96
N LYS A 255 -19.85 -7.79 -13.93
CA LYS A 255 -20.89 -7.66 -14.96
C LYS A 255 -20.30 -7.29 -16.32
N VAL A 256 -19.34 -6.36 -16.35
CA VAL A 256 -18.66 -5.94 -17.59
C VAL A 256 -17.84 -7.09 -18.17
N LEU A 257 -17.07 -7.80 -17.33
CA LEU A 257 -16.29 -8.95 -17.78
C LEU A 257 -17.19 -10.09 -18.27
N ASP A 258 -18.26 -10.40 -17.55
CA ASP A 258 -19.25 -11.40 -17.97
C ASP A 258 -19.93 -11.01 -19.30
N GLU A 259 -20.13 -9.72 -19.57
CA GLU A 259 -20.66 -9.22 -20.85
C GLU A 259 -19.70 -9.49 -22.00
N PHE A 260 -18.42 -9.15 -21.86
CA PHE A 260 -17.40 -9.50 -22.83
C PHE A 260 -17.38 -11.02 -23.08
N LEU A 261 -17.32 -11.83 -22.01
CA LEU A 261 -17.19 -13.29 -22.12
C LEU A 261 -18.36 -13.96 -22.85
N ARG A 262 -19.59 -13.46 -22.70
CA ARG A 262 -20.76 -13.94 -23.48
C ARG A 262 -20.65 -13.58 -24.96
N ASN A 263 -20.13 -12.39 -25.23
CA ASN A 263 -20.08 -11.78 -26.55
C ASN A 263 -18.76 -11.99 -27.30
N LYS A 264 -17.79 -12.68 -26.68
CA LYS A 264 -16.42 -12.83 -27.17
C LYS A 264 -16.28 -13.37 -28.60
N HIS A 265 -17.27 -14.11 -29.08
CA HIS A 265 -17.32 -14.68 -30.43
C HIS A 265 -17.54 -13.62 -31.53
N MET A 266 -17.93 -12.40 -31.17
CA MET A 266 -18.09 -11.29 -32.11
C MET A 266 -16.77 -10.58 -32.43
N TYR A 267 -15.71 -10.81 -31.65
CA TYR A 267 -14.44 -10.09 -31.76
C TYR A 267 -13.32 -11.01 -32.22
N LYS A 268 -12.51 -10.54 -33.17
CA LYS A 268 -11.30 -11.24 -33.63
C LYS A 268 -10.19 -11.22 -32.58
N ALA A 269 -10.10 -10.15 -31.78
CA ALA A 269 -9.11 -10.04 -30.71
C ALA A 269 -9.63 -9.28 -29.48
N LEU A 270 -8.96 -9.50 -28.35
CA LEU A 270 -9.16 -8.76 -27.09
C LEU A 270 -7.98 -7.83 -26.84
N VAL A 271 -8.25 -6.57 -26.54
CA VAL A 271 -7.28 -5.62 -26.02
C VAL A 271 -7.57 -5.36 -24.55
N ILE A 272 -6.59 -5.54 -23.68
CA ILE A 272 -6.64 -5.14 -22.28
C ILE A 272 -5.84 -3.84 -22.16
N ASP A 273 -6.51 -2.72 -21.87
CA ASP A 273 -5.86 -1.42 -21.72
C ASP A 273 -5.65 -1.08 -20.24
N ILE A 274 -4.40 -1.10 -19.80
CA ILE A 274 -4.00 -0.73 -18.44
C ILE A 274 -3.19 0.56 -18.38
N ARG A 275 -3.14 1.34 -19.47
CA ARG A 275 -2.42 2.62 -19.47
C ARG A 275 -2.97 3.54 -18.38
N ASN A 276 -2.08 4.26 -17.70
CA ASN A 276 -2.38 5.10 -16.53
C ASN A 276 -2.84 4.33 -15.27
N ASN A 277 -2.75 3.00 -15.25
CA ASN A 277 -3.06 2.20 -14.08
C ASN A 277 -1.84 2.13 -13.15
N VAL A 278 -1.85 2.92 -12.08
CA VAL A 278 -0.76 2.99 -11.09
C VAL A 278 -0.73 1.82 -10.09
N GLY A 279 -1.50 0.76 -10.36
CA GLY A 279 -1.56 -0.45 -9.55
C GLY A 279 -2.67 -0.45 -8.50
N GLY A 280 -2.41 -1.10 -7.37
CA GLY A 280 -3.41 -1.38 -6.32
C GLY A 280 -3.27 -2.80 -5.79
N ASN A 281 -4.34 -3.58 -5.85
CA ASN A 281 -4.42 -4.93 -5.29
C ASN A 281 -4.08 -6.01 -6.35
N MET A 282 -3.07 -6.84 -6.07
CA MET A 282 -2.58 -7.91 -6.96
C MET A 282 -3.65 -8.95 -7.29
N GLU A 283 -4.53 -9.24 -6.34
CA GLU A 283 -5.59 -10.24 -6.49
C GLU A 283 -6.62 -9.85 -7.57
N TYR A 284 -6.70 -8.57 -7.95
CA TYR A 284 -7.55 -8.13 -9.06
C TYR A 284 -7.22 -8.87 -10.37
N TRP A 285 -5.94 -8.95 -10.73
CA TRP A 285 -5.56 -9.67 -11.95
C TRP A 285 -5.34 -11.16 -11.71
N GLN A 286 -4.82 -11.55 -10.53
CA GLN A 286 -4.50 -12.94 -10.21
C GLN A 286 -5.75 -13.80 -9.97
N SER A 287 -6.73 -13.27 -9.25
CA SER A 287 -7.90 -14.04 -8.78
C SER A 287 -9.19 -13.69 -9.52
N PHE A 288 -9.30 -12.47 -10.07
CA PHE A 288 -10.50 -12.01 -10.76
C PHE A 288 -10.35 -12.04 -12.29
N LEU A 289 -9.39 -11.32 -12.86
CA LEU A 289 -9.29 -11.13 -14.32
C LEU A 289 -8.75 -12.37 -15.06
N LEU A 290 -7.49 -12.75 -14.83
CA LEU A 290 -6.82 -13.75 -15.65
C LEU A 290 -7.44 -15.15 -15.57
N PRO A 291 -7.91 -15.65 -14.40
CA PRO A 291 -8.59 -16.94 -14.34
C PRO A 291 -9.79 -17.03 -15.30
N LYS A 292 -10.49 -15.91 -15.55
CA LYS A 292 -11.66 -15.87 -16.43
C LYS A 292 -11.31 -15.72 -17.90
N LEU A 293 -10.09 -15.29 -18.22
CA LEU A 293 -9.62 -15.11 -19.59
C LEU A 293 -8.78 -16.29 -20.07
N THR A 294 -7.99 -16.92 -19.19
CA THR A 294 -7.08 -18.00 -19.57
C THR A 294 -7.79 -19.33 -19.81
N LYS A 295 -7.24 -20.10 -20.75
CA LYS A 295 -7.67 -21.46 -21.08
C LYS A 295 -6.71 -22.53 -20.56
N ASN A 296 -5.47 -22.15 -20.27
CA ASN A 296 -4.43 -23.05 -19.80
C ASN A 296 -3.76 -22.44 -18.55
N PRO A 297 -3.22 -23.26 -17.63
CA PRO A 297 -2.42 -22.76 -16.53
C PRO A 297 -1.25 -21.92 -17.04
N LYS A 298 -1.01 -20.78 -16.40
CA LYS A 298 0.16 -19.91 -16.62
C LYS A 298 0.92 -19.76 -15.32
N GLN A 299 2.24 -19.75 -15.39
CA GLN A 299 3.09 -19.64 -14.21
C GLN A 299 4.34 -18.81 -14.50
N VAL A 300 4.76 -18.04 -13.51
CA VAL A 300 6.08 -17.41 -13.45
C VAL A 300 6.73 -17.68 -12.10
N ILE A 301 8.05 -17.58 -12.06
CA ILE A 301 8.83 -17.61 -10.84
C ILE A 301 9.62 -16.31 -10.78
N ASN A 302 9.28 -15.46 -9.83
CA ASN A 302 10.02 -14.24 -9.50
C ASN A 302 10.94 -14.51 -8.29
N HIS A 303 11.89 -13.62 -8.09
CA HIS A 303 12.83 -13.71 -6.97
C HIS A 303 12.81 -12.40 -6.16
N MET A 304 12.40 -12.47 -4.90
CA MET A 304 12.31 -11.30 -4.03
C MET A 304 13.35 -11.39 -2.91
N PHE A 305 14.09 -10.31 -2.68
CA PHE A 305 15.10 -10.24 -1.63
C PHE A 305 14.79 -9.11 -0.65
N PHE A 306 15.08 -9.36 0.63
CA PHE A 306 14.84 -8.39 1.70
C PHE A 306 16.06 -8.24 2.61
N LYS A 307 16.28 -7.01 3.08
CA LYS A 307 17.29 -6.69 4.10
C LYS A 307 16.81 -7.12 5.49
N ASP A 308 17.75 -7.38 6.39
CA ASP A 308 17.42 -7.59 7.80
C ASP A 308 17.09 -6.25 8.48
N SER A 309 15.80 -5.99 8.65
CA SER A 309 15.29 -4.85 9.37
C SER A 309 14.16 -5.24 10.31
N ALA A 310 13.84 -4.35 11.25
CA ALA A 310 12.69 -4.54 12.15
C ALA A 310 11.38 -4.79 11.37
N LYS A 311 11.19 -4.12 10.23
CA LYS A 311 10.00 -4.26 9.37
C LYS A 311 9.97 -5.60 8.66
N THR A 312 11.10 -6.03 8.08
CA THR A 312 11.21 -7.36 7.46
C THR A 312 10.98 -8.48 8.47
N ARG A 313 11.48 -8.34 9.71
CA ARG A 313 11.26 -9.33 10.77
C ARG A 313 9.79 -9.45 11.22
N LEU A 314 9.00 -8.39 11.10
CA LEU A 314 7.55 -8.47 11.31
C LEU A 314 6.87 -9.26 10.18
N LEU A 315 7.32 -9.09 8.93
CA LEU A 315 6.81 -9.85 7.78
C LEU A 315 7.10 -11.35 7.90
N LEU A 316 8.24 -11.76 8.49
CA LEU A 316 8.56 -13.18 8.77
C LEU A 316 7.50 -13.91 9.59
N GLN A 317 6.61 -13.19 10.29
CA GLN A 317 5.59 -13.81 11.13
C GLN A 317 4.28 -14.09 10.38
N ASP A 318 4.18 -13.67 9.12
CA ASP A 318 3.11 -14.11 8.25
C ASP A 318 3.47 -15.49 7.67
N ASN A 319 2.87 -16.54 8.22
CA ASN A 319 3.10 -17.91 7.79
C ASN A 319 2.60 -18.21 6.35
N THR A 320 1.93 -17.26 5.69
CA THR A 320 1.57 -17.37 4.28
C THR A 320 2.73 -16.97 3.36
N LEU A 321 3.73 -16.26 3.88
CA LEU A 321 4.94 -15.89 3.16
C LEU A 321 5.98 -17.01 3.30
N ASN A 322 6.39 -17.60 2.18
CA ASN A 322 7.46 -18.60 2.14
C ASN A 322 8.85 -17.92 2.16
N MET A 323 9.13 -17.15 3.22
CA MET A 323 10.37 -16.40 3.36
C MET A 323 11.46 -17.24 4.05
N GLU A 324 12.64 -17.31 3.42
CA GLU A 324 13.78 -18.09 3.88
C GLU A 324 14.98 -17.17 4.19
N ASN A 325 15.87 -17.62 5.08
CA ASN A 325 17.18 -16.96 5.22
C ASN A 325 17.97 -17.18 3.94
N LEU A 326 18.43 -16.11 3.31
CA LEU A 326 19.16 -16.13 2.04
C LEU A 326 20.41 -17.01 2.12
N SER A 327 21.09 -17.06 3.27
CA SER A 327 22.26 -17.92 3.50
C SER A 327 21.98 -19.42 3.35
N ASN A 328 20.71 -19.83 3.42
CA ASN A 328 20.29 -21.24 3.33
C ASN A 328 19.77 -21.60 1.92
N VAL A 329 19.73 -20.64 1.00
CA VAL A 329 19.17 -20.80 -0.34
C VAL A 329 20.31 -20.86 -1.35
N ASP A 330 20.34 -21.90 -2.17
CA ASP A 330 21.26 -21.96 -3.30
C ASP A 330 20.70 -21.15 -4.48
N ILE A 331 21.26 -19.95 -4.67
CA ILE A 331 20.93 -19.05 -5.78
C ILE A 331 21.93 -19.14 -6.93
N THR A 332 22.92 -20.04 -6.89
CA THR A 332 24.01 -20.07 -7.89
C THR A 332 23.54 -20.45 -9.30
N GLY A 333 22.42 -21.18 -9.39
CA GLY A 333 21.78 -21.54 -10.66
C GLY A 333 20.76 -20.51 -11.17
N ILE A 334 20.55 -19.41 -10.45
CA ILE A 334 19.58 -18.37 -10.81
C ILE A 334 20.35 -17.22 -11.47
N ARG A 335 19.90 -16.80 -12.65
CA ARG A 335 20.42 -15.56 -13.26
C ARG A 335 19.88 -14.38 -12.46
N LEU A 336 20.78 -13.55 -11.94
CA LEU A 336 20.47 -12.35 -11.18
C LEU A 336 21.48 -11.28 -11.61
N ASP A 337 21.03 -10.34 -12.43
CA ASP A 337 21.85 -9.23 -12.86
C ASP A 337 22.11 -8.31 -11.65
N HIS A 338 23.33 -7.81 -11.48
CA HIS A 338 23.73 -7.05 -10.27
C HIS A 338 23.62 -7.80 -8.93
N ALA A 339 23.80 -9.12 -8.92
CA ALA A 339 23.76 -9.94 -7.71
C ALA A 339 24.71 -9.47 -6.58
N GLU A 340 25.73 -8.67 -6.87
CA GLU A 340 26.58 -8.04 -5.85
C GLU A 340 25.82 -7.13 -4.87
N ASP A 341 24.65 -6.61 -5.26
CA ASP A 341 23.77 -5.83 -4.38
C ASP A 341 23.22 -6.69 -3.23
N LEU A 342 23.11 -8.02 -3.44
CA LEU A 342 22.54 -8.98 -2.48
C LEU A 342 23.41 -9.22 -1.25
N LYS A 343 24.67 -8.75 -1.24
CA LYS A 343 25.58 -8.88 -0.08
C LYS A 343 25.03 -8.25 1.20
N ASP A 344 24.15 -7.26 1.07
CA ASP A 344 23.53 -6.53 2.17
C ASP A 344 22.09 -7.02 2.47
N PHE A 345 21.68 -8.15 1.86
CA PHE A 345 20.36 -8.77 2.01
C PHE A 345 20.44 -10.04 2.84
N ALA A 346 19.35 -10.36 3.54
CA ALA A 346 19.31 -11.46 4.52
C ALA A 346 18.22 -12.50 4.25
N TYR A 347 17.16 -12.11 3.52
CA TYR A 347 16.01 -12.99 3.28
C TYR A 347 15.64 -13.06 1.81
N TYR A 348 14.99 -14.16 1.45
CA TYR A 348 14.59 -14.50 0.10
C TYR A 348 13.18 -15.10 0.07
N ILE A 349 12.41 -14.75 -0.96
CA ILE A 349 11.17 -15.42 -1.33
C ILE A 349 11.28 -15.86 -2.78
N LYS A 350 11.06 -17.16 -3.01
CA LYS A 350 10.77 -17.70 -4.35
C LYS A 350 9.28 -17.48 -4.63
N ASP A 351 8.96 -16.38 -5.29
CA ASP A 351 7.57 -16.01 -5.57
C ASP A 351 7.08 -16.75 -6.82
N THR A 352 6.31 -17.82 -6.60
CA THR A 352 5.72 -18.62 -7.68
C THR A 352 4.26 -18.23 -7.87
N ILE A 353 3.98 -17.42 -8.90
CA ILE A 353 2.62 -17.04 -9.24
C ILE A 353 2.07 -18.06 -10.24
N THR A 354 0.98 -18.74 -9.87
CA THR A 354 0.29 -19.70 -10.74
C THR A 354 -1.15 -19.28 -10.94
N ILE A 355 -1.55 -19.10 -12.19
CA ILE A 355 -2.91 -18.74 -12.58
C ILE A 355 -3.53 -19.94 -13.31
N ASN A 356 -4.60 -20.47 -12.73
CA ASN A 356 -5.37 -21.55 -13.34
C ASN A 356 -6.66 -21.00 -13.97
N PRO A 357 -7.15 -21.62 -15.07
CA PRO A 357 -8.46 -21.32 -15.62
C PRO A 357 -9.57 -21.49 -14.58
N ASP A 358 -10.52 -20.55 -14.56
CA ASP A 358 -11.78 -20.66 -13.83
C ASP A 358 -12.78 -21.44 -14.68
N GLU A 359 -12.94 -22.73 -14.42
CA GLU A 359 -13.86 -23.61 -15.16
C GLU A 359 -15.31 -23.58 -14.64
N THR A 360 -15.63 -22.71 -13.67
CA THR A 360 -16.96 -22.70 -13.02
C THR A 360 -18.09 -22.23 -13.94
N LYS A 361 -17.77 -21.44 -14.98
CA LYS A 361 -18.73 -20.99 -16.00
C LYS A 361 -18.27 -21.40 -17.39
N ARG A 362 -19.21 -21.91 -18.19
CA ARG A 362 -18.96 -22.31 -19.59
C ARG A 362 -18.39 -21.18 -20.45
N ASP A 363 -18.78 -19.94 -20.18
CA ASP A 363 -18.36 -18.78 -20.98
C ASP A 363 -16.97 -18.26 -20.60
N ASN A 364 -16.30 -18.79 -19.57
CA ASN A 364 -14.95 -18.38 -19.25
C ASN A 364 -13.95 -18.86 -20.32
N GLY A 365 -12.86 -18.11 -20.44
CA GLY A 365 -11.79 -18.34 -21.40
C GLY A 365 -11.99 -17.61 -22.73
N TYR A 366 -10.89 -17.09 -23.27
CA TYR A 366 -10.81 -16.48 -24.59
C TYR A 366 -9.72 -17.17 -25.40
N GLU A 367 -10.05 -17.62 -26.62
CA GLU A 367 -9.14 -18.37 -27.51
C GLU A 367 -8.47 -17.46 -28.55
N GLY A 368 -9.01 -16.26 -28.76
CA GLY A 368 -8.47 -15.32 -29.74
C GLY A 368 -7.19 -14.63 -29.24
N PRO A 369 -6.47 -13.94 -30.14
CA PRO A 369 -5.31 -13.12 -29.76
C PRO A 369 -5.66 -12.10 -28.68
N ILE A 370 -4.78 -11.97 -27.69
CA ILE A 370 -4.89 -10.98 -26.62
C ILE A 370 -3.72 -10.00 -26.75
N PHE A 371 -4.03 -8.72 -26.62
CA PHE A 371 -3.06 -7.63 -26.57
C PHE A 371 -3.17 -6.91 -25.23
N LEU A 372 -2.04 -6.47 -24.69
CA LEU A 372 -1.98 -5.63 -23.50
C LEU A 372 -1.45 -4.24 -23.89
N LEU A 373 -2.21 -3.18 -23.63
CA LEU A 373 -1.72 -1.82 -23.78
C LEU A 373 -1.13 -1.31 -22.48
N VAL A 374 0.10 -0.81 -22.56
CA VAL A 374 0.89 -0.29 -21.43
C VAL A 374 1.46 1.09 -21.72
N ASP A 375 1.75 1.84 -20.66
CA ASP A 375 2.46 3.11 -20.72
C ASP A 375 3.36 3.30 -19.48
N GLU A 376 4.12 4.40 -19.45
CA GLU A 376 5.06 4.73 -18.37
C GLU A 376 4.40 4.92 -16.99
N ASN A 377 3.07 5.05 -16.94
CA ASN A 377 2.30 5.20 -15.71
C ASN A 377 1.85 3.86 -15.13
N VAL A 378 2.03 2.75 -15.86
CA VAL A 378 1.80 1.39 -15.35
C VAL A 378 2.82 1.09 -14.26
N PHE A 379 2.36 0.92 -13.03
CA PHE A 379 3.24 0.81 -11.85
C PHE A 379 2.68 -0.16 -10.81
N SER A 380 3.50 -0.63 -9.87
CA SER A 380 3.05 -1.44 -8.73
C SER A 380 2.31 -2.71 -9.19
N ALA A 381 1.15 -3.05 -8.62
CA ALA A 381 0.40 -4.25 -9.02
C ALA A 381 0.05 -4.31 -10.52
N ALA A 382 -0.04 -3.18 -11.22
CA ALA A 382 -0.23 -3.15 -12.66
C ALA A 382 1.05 -3.46 -13.43
N GLU A 383 2.20 -3.07 -12.91
CA GLU A 383 3.50 -3.52 -13.41
C GLU A 383 3.67 -5.04 -13.20
N GLY A 384 3.33 -5.55 -12.01
CA GLY A 384 3.38 -6.99 -11.75
C GLY A 384 2.51 -7.79 -12.72
N PHE A 385 1.36 -7.21 -13.12
CA PHE A 385 0.53 -7.77 -14.18
C PHE A 385 1.25 -7.73 -15.55
N ALA A 386 1.81 -6.59 -15.96
CA ALA A 386 2.55 -6.48 -17.22
C ALA A 386 3.74 -7.46 -17.29
N SER A 387 4.53 -7.56 -16.22
CA SER A 387 5.65 -8.49 -16.12
C SER A 387 5.19 -9.96 -16.19
N PHE A 388 4.08 -10.31 -15.53
CA PHE A 388 3.48 -11.64 -15.65
C PHE A 388 3.07 -11.94 -17.10
N ILE A 389 2.40 -10.99 -17.77
CA ILE A 389 1.99 -11.15 -19.17
C ILE A 389 3.20 -11.39 -20.08
N LYS A 390 4.26 -10.60 -19.90
CA LYS A 390 5.51 -10.70 -20.67
C LYS A 390 6.12 -12.10 -20.55
N HIS A 391 6.26 -12.59 -19.32
CA HIS A 391 6.98 -13.83 -19.03
C HIS A 391 6.14 -15.10 -19.20
N THR A 392 4.83 -14.97 -19.39
CA THR A 392 3.93 -16.10 -19.70
C THR A 392 3.49 -16.15 -21.15
N GLU A 393 3.87 -15.15 -21.94
CA GLU A 393 3.42 -14.96 -23.32
C GLU A 393 1.89 -15.07 -23.42
N PHE A 394 1.18 -14.51 -22.42
CA PHE A 394 -0.29 -14.57 -22.38
C PHE A 394 -0.93 -13.62 -23.38
N ALA A 395 -0.28 -12.48 -23.65
CA ALA A 395 -0.72 -11.46 -24.58
C ALA A 395 0.50 -10.78 -25.21
N THR A 396 0.34 -10.22 -26.42
CA THR A 396 1.34 -9.32 -27.01
C THR A 396 1.21 -7.93 -26.38
N ILE A 397 2.31 -7.39 -25.86
CA ILE A 397 2.34 -6.09 -25.19
C ILE A 397 2.66 -4.98 -26.21
N VAL A 398 1.82 -3.96 -26.28
CA VAL A 398 1.96 -2.82 -27.21
C VAL A 398 1.92 -1.50 -26.45
N GLY A 399 2.90 -0.62 -26.64
CA GLY A 399 2.92 0.69 -25.98
C GLY A 399 4.32 1.21 -25.68
N THR A 400 4.51 1.79 -24.49
CA THR A 400 5.82 2.25 -23.99
C THR A 400 6.24 1.42 -22.77
N GLN A 401 7.53 1.50 -22.40
CA GLN A 401 8.02 0.84 -21.19
C GLN A 401 7.25 1.33 -19.97
N THR A 402 6.93 0.42 -19.07
CA THR A 402 6.21 0.68 -17.83
C THR A 402 7.05 1.38 -16.76
N GLY A 403 6.43 1.73 -15.64
CA GLY A 403 7.02 2.49 -14.54
C GLY A 403 7.75 1.67 -13.47
N GLY A 404 7.54 0.35 -13.36
CA GLY A 404 8.29 -0.51 -12.42
C GLY A 404 7.61 -0.83 -11.08
N ASP A 405 8.42 -1.33 -10.14
CA ASP A 405 8.10 -1.77 -8.77
C ASP A 405 6.90 -2.73 -8.63
N GLY A 406 6.74 -3.65 -9.58
CA GLY A 406 5.64 -4.61 -9.61
C GLY A 406 5.91 -5.93 -8.90
N ILE A 407 7.16 -6.28 -8.64
CA ILE A 407 7.55 -7.52 -7.96
C ILE A 407 7.89 -7.20 -6.49
N THR A 408 6.83 -6.96 -5.71
CA THR A 408 6.93 -6.54 -4.31
C THR A 408 5.82 -7.13 -3.45
N LEU A 409 6.02 -7.17 -2.13
CA LEU A 409 4.95 -7.44 -1.15
C LEU A 409 4.10 -6.21 -0.82
N GLY A 410 4.39 -5.07 -1.46
CA GLY A 410 3.69 -3.80 -1.27
C GLY A 410 4.58 -2.77 -0.58
N VAL A 411 3.94 -1.88 0.18
CA VAL A 411 4.61 -0.73 0.80
C VAL A 411 4.63 -0.85 2.32
N ILE A 412 5.74 -0.41 2.91
CA ILE A 412 5.87 -0.19 4.35
C ILE A 412 5.38 1.21 4.69
N ASN A 413 4.63 1.35 5.78
CA ASN A 413 4.28 2.64 6.38
C ASN A 413 5.04 2.85 7.68
N SER A 414 5.68 4.01 7.80
CA SER A 414 6.39 4.39 9.01
C SER A 414 6.12 5.82 9.43
N VAL A 415 6.24 6.03 10.74
CA VAL A 415 5.79 7.25 11.41
C VAL A 415 7.00 7.96 12.01
N LEU A 416 7.22 9.19 11.59
CA LEU A 416 8.24 10.04 12.19
C LEU A 416 7.84 10.39 13.64
N PRO A 417 8.72 10.15 14.63
CA PRO A 417 8.34 10.10 16.03
C PRO A 417 7.88 11.44 16.60
N ASN A 418 8.39 12.58 16.10
CA ASN A 418 8.07 13.89 16.64
C ASN A 418 7.00 14.64 15.84
N SER A 419 7.06 14.56 14.51
CA SER A 419 6.13 15.25 13.60
C SER A 419 4.85 14.47 13.33
N GLY A 420 4.86 13.15 13.49
CA GLY A 420 3.76 12.27 13.10
C GLY A 420 3.55 12.18 11.60
N LEU A 421 4.48 12.70 10.78
CA LEU A 421 4.45 12.48 9.34
C LEU A 421 4.61 11.00 9.05
N VAL A 422 3.80 10.51 8.14
CA VAL A 422 3.90 9.14 7.62
C VAL A 422 4.71 9.19 6.34
N PHE A 423 5.68 8.29 6.22
CA PHE A 423 6.39 8.05 4.97
C PHE A 423 6.24 6.60 4.55
N THR A 424 6.24 6.39 3.24
CA THR A 424 6.11 5.09 2.61
C THR A 424 7.36 4.76 1.80
N TYR A 425 7.63 3.48 1.64
CA TYR A 425 8.66 2.93 0.74
C TYR A 425 8.40 1.43 0.53
N THR A 426 8.92 0.84 -0.56
CA THR A 426 8.97 -0.62 -0.72
C THR A 426 10.22 -1.18 -0.05
N ASN A 427 10.13 -2.37 0.55
CA ASN A 427 11.26 -3.05 1.17
C ASN A 427 11.72 -4.31 0.42
N THR A 428 11.23 -4.50 -0.82
CA THR A 428 11.51 -5.68 -1.66
C THR A 428 12.40 -5.33 -2.84
N LEU A 429 13.50 -6.05 -3.01
CA LEU A 429 14.24 -6.09 -4.28
C LEU A 429 13.65 -7.22 -5.13
N GLY A 430 12.80 -6.87 -6.09
CA GLY A 430 12.12 -7.81 -6.97
C GLY A 430 12.84 -8.03 -8.28
N TYR A 431 13.21 -9.28 -8.55
CA TYR A 431 13.71 -9.74 -9.84
C TYR A 431 12.63 -10.48 -10.60
N ASP A 432 12.56 -10.21 -11.90
CA ASP A 432 11.71 -10.94 -12.81
C ASP A 432 12.33 -12.30 -13.19
N PRO A 433 11.60 -13.17 -13.94
CA PRO A 433 12.11 -14.48 -14.34
C PRO A 433 13.34 -14.44 -15.25
N SER A 434 13.64 -13.31 -15.88
CA SER A 434 14.83 -13.13 -16.73
C SER A 434 16.10 -12.81 -15.92
N GLY A 435 15.93 -12.44 -14.64
CA GLY A 435 17.02 -12.04 -13.75
C GLY A 435 17.27 -10.53 -13.73
N GLU A 436 16.36 -9.72 -14.28
CA GLU A 436 16.44 -8.26 -14.25
C GLU A 436 15.68 -7.70 -13.02
N ILE A 437 16.19 -6.62 -12.41
CA ILE A 437 15.53 -5.95 -11.28
C ILE A 437 14.37 -5.13 -11.84
N ASN A 438 13.13 -5.46 -11.47
CA ASN A 438 11.94 -4.88 -12.09
C ASN A 438 11.79 -3.35 -11.89
N GLU A 439 12.37 -2.78 -10.84
CA GLU A 439 12.43 -1.32 -10.63
C GLU A 439 13.51 -0.64 -11.50
N GLU A 440 14.61 -1.34 -11.79
CA GLU A 440 15.69 -0.82 -12.61
C GLU A 440 15.33 -0.92 -14.10
N ASP A 441 14.87 -2.11 -14.50
CA ASP A 441 14.42 -2.50 -15.83
C ASP A 441 12.94 -2.93 -15.80
N PRO A 442 11.99 -1.97 -15.80
CA PRO A 442 10.57 -2.25 -15.93
C PRO A 442 10.20 -2.97 -17.24
N THR A 443 9.01 -3.54 -17.27
CA THR A 443 8.49 -4.29 -18.41
C THR A 443 8.51 -3.49 -19.72
N LYS A 444 9.28 -3.98 -20.70
CA LYS A 444 9.34 -3.43 -22.06
C LYS A 444 8.24 -4.06 -22.94
N PRO A 445 7.54 -3.24 -23.76
CA PRO A 445 6.54 -3.77 -24.68
C PRO A 445 7.19 -4.70 -25.72
N ASP A 446 6.40 -5.59 -26.31
CA ASP A 446 6.83 -6.37 -27.47
C ASP A 446 6.89 -5.50 -28.72
N ILE A 447 5.98 -4.53 -28.81
CA ILE A 447 5.89 -3.57 -29.90
C ILE A 447 5.80 -2.15 -29.33
N GLU A 448 6.79 -1.33 -29.64
CA GLU A 448 6.78 0.08 -29.26
C GLU A 448 5.74 0.88 -30.04
N SER A 449 4.95 1.68 -29.32
CA SER A 449 3.95 2.58 -29.88
C SER A 449 3.81 3.81 -28.97
N ALA A 450 3.82 5.00 -29.57
CA ALA A 450 3.85 6.26 -28.83
C ALA A 450 2.47 6.81 -28.47
N SER A 451 1.38 6.21 -28.97
CA SER A 451 0.03 6.72 -28.71
C SER A 451 -1.03 5.62 -28.75
N TYR A 452 -2.17 5.88 -28.11
CA TYR A 452 -3.33 4.99 -28.18
C TYR A 452 -3.67 4.60 -29.61
N ARG A 453 -3.78 5.62 -30.47
CA ARG A 453 -4.19 5.47 -31.86
C ARG A 453 -3.22 4.57 -32.61
N GLN A 454 -1.91 4.82 -32.46
CA GLN A 454 -0.89 3.99 -33.09
C GLN A 454 -0.93 2.55 -32.57
N SER A 455 -1.21 2.33 -31.28
CA SER A 455 -1.33 0.98 -30.72
C SER A 455 -2.51 0.23 -31.31
N ILE A 456 -3.67 0.89 -31.44
CA ILE A 456 -4.86 0.29 -32.07
C ILE A 456 -4.60 0.00 -33.56
N GLU A 457 -4.07 0.96 -34.32
CA GLU A 457 -3.73 0.76 -35.74
C GLU A 457 -2.73 -0.41 -35.92
N THR A 458 -1.75 -0.54 -35.01
CA THR A 458 -0.80 -1.67 -35.01
C THR A 458 -1.51 -2.99 -34.79
N ILE A 459 -2.40 -3.06 -33.80
CA ILE A 459 -3.16 -4.28 -33.47
C ILE A 459 -4.09 -4.67 -34.63
N GLU A 460 -4.82 -3.70 -35.21
CA GLU A 460 -5.69 -3.94 -36.36
C GLU A 460 -4.91 -4.56 -37.53
N ASN A 461 -3.74 -4.01 -37.87
CA ASN A 461 -2.87 -4.57 -38.90
C ASN A 461 -2.40 -6.00 -38.58
N MET A 462 -2.21 -6.34 -37.31
CA MET A 462 -1.79 -7.69 -36.90
C MET A 462 -2.90 -8.73 -36.98
N ILE A 463 -4.16 -8.33 -36.87
CA ILE A 463 -5.31 -9.26 -36.90
C ILE A 463 -5.95 -9.38 -38.30
N GLU A 464 -5.58 -8.49 -39.22
CA GLU A 464 -5.98 -8.57 -40.64
C GLU A 464 -5.09 -9.47 -41.48
N ASN A 465 -3.85 -9.70 -41.03
CA ASN A 465 -2.85 -10.58 -41.66
C ASN A 465 -2.81 -11.95 -40.97
#